data_AF-A0A446BA63-F1
#
_entry.id   AF-A0A446BA63-F1
#
_cell.length_a   1.000
_cell.length_b   1.000
_cell.length_c   1.000
_cell.angle_alpha   90.00
_cell.angle_beta   90.00
_cell.angle_gamma   90.00
#
_symmetry.space_group_name_H-M   'P 1'
#
loop_
_entity.id
_entity.type
_entity.pdbx_description
1 polymer ?
#
loop_
_entity_poly.entity_id
_entity_poly.type
_entity_poly.pdbx_seq_one_letter_code
_entity_poly.pdbx_strand_id
1 'polypeptide(L)'
;MRPLPLAAALGRGSWWRYAAVAAAMTGAVVLYAWVDLHFSLPWNPDRPTLPSFPAAPLANACDGIGKTTSELAAVTAARAPIPNIVHYVWLLADPVVFSLGFTVFVTVYSSHLFLRPDRIYIHTDASPELWDRAKTAGDTWTKRVLNIPGVTPNFVEKPRVTSQGVGIDNLASASDFIRAEALRTYGGVYLDTDAVPLRDLAPLRHAGFASVVGGAVALLPKYTGWVNNGVWLSRPHASLAEIYLAAMDTYYDGRWAIGVDILTDLAFRLHAVPGEVLIVHPRAFAPVSWELADQTRLFKPYLGSTPSASAAPAVNGSSSSSSSADVLTGAAAAAAGEPPSRLPVTCADALAWLRDRELREQGEQGGRRRRPRDSWEMDFSATYVLHAFDGDAHRIRGWDGRITLRYVLAQQSNYARAVFPAVWHAVQAGVIPVEEAS
;
A
#
# COMPACT_ATOMS: atom_id res chain seq x y z
N MET A 1 -42.42 89.71 -43.89
CA MET A 1 -41.00 89.49 -44.23
C MET A 1 -40.63 88.05 -43.93
N ARG A 2 -39.76 87.49 -44.76
CA ARG A 2 -39.43 86.06 -44.92
C ARG A 2 -38.89 85.37 -43.64
N PRO A 3 -39.07 84.04 -43.51
CA PRO A 3 -38.40 83.23 -42.51
C PRO A 3 -36.97 82.89 -42.95
N LEU A 4 -36.09 82.59 -42.00
CA LEU A 4 -34.84 81.86 -42.24
C LEU A 4 -34.82 80.61 -41.33
N PRO A 5 -34.48 79.43 -41.88
CA PRO A 5 -34.48 78.17 -41.15
C PRO A 5 -33.07 77.84 -40.66
N LEU A 6 -32.98 77.08 -39.57
CA LEU A 6 -31.82 76.24 -39.32
C LEU A 6 -32.28 74.93 -38.68
N ALA A 7 -32.44 73.93 -39.54
CA ALA A 7 -32.30 72.54 -39.16
C ALA A 7 -30.81 72.19 -39.23
N ALA A 8 -30.25 71.59 -38.18
CA ALA A 8 -29.19 70.60 -38.30
C ALA A 8 -28.90 69.87 -36.98
N ALA A 9 -28.74 68.56 -37.11
CA ALA A 9 -27.82 67.71 -36.35
C ALA A 9 -28.21 67.24 -34.94
N LEU A 10 -29.09 66.23 -34.88
CA LEU A 10 -28.84 65.06 -34.03
C LEU A 10 -28.89 63.82 -34.92
N GLY A 11 -27.70 63.30 -35.25
CA GLY A 11 -27.50 62.22 -36.21
C GLY A 11 -28.08 60.89 -35.75
N ARG A 12 -28.75 60.19 -36.67
CA ARG A 12 -29.28 58.82 -36.55
C ARG A 12 -28.21 57.72 -36.45
N GLY A 13 -27.04 58.03 -35.88
CA GLY A 13 -25.85 57.16 -35.91
C GLY A 13 -25.38 56.67 -34.54
N SER A 14 -26.07 56.96 -33.44
CA SER A 14 -25.57 56.67 -32.07
C SER A 14 -26.36 55.59 -31.33
N TRP A 15 -27.62 55.33 -31.71
CA TRP A 15 -28.49 54.41 -30.96
C TRP A 15 -28.01 52.94 -31.00
N TRP A 16 -27.38 52.50 -32.10
CA TRP A 16 -26.82 51.15 -32.20
C TRP A 16 -25.61 50.94 -31.28
N ARG A 17 -24.84 52.00 -30.97
CA ARG A 17 -23.74 51.94 -30.01
C ARG A 17 -24.26 51.76 -28.58
N TYR A 18 -25.34 52.46 -28.24
CA TYR A 18 -26.01 52.27 -26.95
C TYR A 18 -26.73 50.93 -26.85
N ALA A 19 -27.32 50.43 -27.93
CA ALA A 19 -27.94 49.11 -27.97
C ALA A 19 -26.90 47.98 -27.82
N ALA A 20 -25.73 48.10 -28.46
CA ALA A 20 -24.64 47.14 -28.31
C ALA A 20 -24.05 47.13 -26.89
N VAL A 21 -23.88 48.31 -26.28
CA VAL A 21 -23.43 48.42 -24.89
C VAL A 21 -24.48 47.87 -23.92
N ALA A 22 -25.77 48.17 -24.13
CA ALA A 22 -26.86 47.63 -23.32
C ALA A 22 -26.96 46.10 -23.44
N ALA A 23 -26.82 45.54 -24.64
CA ALA A 23 -26.80 44.09 -24.85
C ALA A 23 -25.57 43.42 -24.20
N ALA A 24 -24.39 44.04 -24.30
CA ALA A 24 -23.18 43.55 -23.65
C ALA A 24 -23.28 43.59 -22.12
N MET A 25 -23.82 44.67 -21.56
CA MET A 25 -24.05 44.80 -20.11
C MET A 25 -25.11 43.81 -19.63
N THR A 26 -26.18 43.60 -20.40
CA THR A 26 -27.22 42.59 -20.06
C THR A 26 -26.63 41.18 -20.13
N GLY A 27 -25.83 40.88 -21.16
CA GLY A 27 -25.12 39.60 -21.27
C GLY A 27 -24.13 39.38 -20.14
N ALA A 28 -23.38 40.41 -19.73
CA ALA A 28 -22.45 40.35 -18.60
C ALA A 28 -23.18 40.17 -17.27
N VAL A 29 -24.32 40.83 -17.06
CA VAL A 29 -25.14 40.67 -15.84
C VAL A 29 -25.81 39.30 -15.81
N VAL A 30 -26.31 38.79 -16.95
CA VAL A 30 -26.86 37.42 -17.03
C VAL A 30 -25.77 36.37 -16.84
N LEU A 31 -24.58 36.56 -17.40
CA LEU A 31 -23.44 35.67 -17.21
C LEU A 31 -22.95 35.72 -15.76
N TYR A 32 -22.81 36.92 -15.19
CA TYR A 32 -22.44 37.10 -13.79
C TYR A 32 -23.50 36.49 -12.88
N ALA A 33 -24.79 36.74 -13.11
CA ALA A 33 -25.86 36.13 -12.34
C ALA A 33 -25.92 34.60 -12.55
N TRP A 34 -25.62 34.07 -13.73
CA TRP A 34 -25.53 32.62 -13.98
C TRP A 34 -24.34 31.99 -13.25
N VAL A 35 -23.18 32.66 -13.28
CA VAL A 35 -21.98 32.30 -12.52
C VAL A 35 -22.27 32.38 -11.02
N ASP A 36 -22.77 33.50 -10.51
CA ASP A 36 -23.12 33.68 -9.10
C ASP A 36 -24.22 32.71 -8.67
N LEU A 37 -25.23 32.40 -9.49
CA LEU A 37 -26.22 31.38 -9.16
C LEU A 37 -25.59 29.97 -9.18
N HIS A 38 -24.67 29.67 -10.10
CA HIS A 38 -23.93 28.39 -10.11
C HIS A 38 -22.92 28.24 -8.97
N PHE A 39 -22.40 29.35 -8.43
CA PHE A 39 -21.45 29.36 -7.31
C PHE A 39 -22.09 29.66 -5.94
N SER A 40 -23.30 30.24 -5.90
CA SER A 40 -24.04 30.62 -4.68
C SER A 40 -25.31 29.80 -4.43
N LEU A 41 -25.85 29.06 -5.42
CA LEU A 41 -26.58 27.85 -5.09
C LEU A 41 -25.58 26.97 -4.36
N PRO A 42 -25.93 26.36 -3.22
CA PRO A 42 -25.02 25.43 -2.57
C PRO A 42 -24.65 24.43 -3.66
N TRP A 43 -23.39 24.47 -4.07
CA TRP A 43 -22.74 23.32 -4.67
C TRP A 43 -23.14 22.20 -3.72
N ASN A 44 -24.09 21.37 -4.14
CA ASN A 44 -24.37 20.13 -3.47
C ASN A 44 -23.43 19.17 -4.20
N PRO A 45 -22.15 19.07 -3.80
CA PRO A 45 -21.50 17.83 -4.07
C PRO A 45 -22.40 16.84 -3.33
N ASP A 46 -22.88 15.83 -4.03
CA ASP A 46 -22.81 14.54 -3.39
C ASP A 46 -21.35 14.42 -2.93
N ARG A 47 -21.07 14.88 -1.71
CA ARG A 47 -19.85 14.55 -0.97
C ARG A 47 -19.74 13.07 -1.23
N PRO A 48 -18.59 12.51 -1.65
CA PRO A 48 -18.47 11.07 -1.71
C PRO A 48 -18.86 10.57 -0.32
N THR A 49 -20.11 10.12 -0.18
CA THR A 49 -20.65 9.69 1.08
C THR A 49 -19.98 8.36 1.21
N LEU A 50 -18.98 8.30 2.08
CA LEU A 50 -18.38 7.04 2.43
C LEU A 50 -19.54 6.07 2.71
N PRO A 51 -19.50 4.86 2.12
CA PRO A 51 -20.58 3.91 2.27
C PRO A 51 -20.84 3.68 3.76
N SER A 52 -22.11 3.53 4.14
CA SER A 52 -22.50 3.34 5.53
C SER A 52 -23.37 2.09 5.65
N PHE A 53 -22.97 1.16 6.51
CA PHE A 53 -23.70 -0.08 6.75
C PHE A 53 -24.41 0.00 8.11
N PRO A 54 -25.69 -0.40 8.22
CA PRO A 54 -26.40 -0.36 9.50
C PRO A 54 -25.72 -1.23 10.57
N ALA A 55 -25.66 -0.79 11.82
CA ALA A 55 -25.06 -1.60 12.89
C ALA A 55 -26.03 -2.60 13.52
N ALA A 56 -27.35 -2.36 13.43
CA ALA A 56 -28.35 -3.16 14.13
C ALA A 56 -28.31 -4.67 13.76
N PRO A 57 -28.14 -5.06 12.48
CA PRO A 57 -27.97 -6.48 12.12
C PRO A 57 -26.69 -7.12 12.66
N LEU A 58 -25.72 -6.31 13.09
CA LEU A 58 -24.43 -6.77 13.62
C LEU A 58 -24.39 -6.79 15.16
N ALA A 59 -25.51 -6.59 15.85
CA ALA A 59 -25.55 -6.42 17.31
C ALA A 59 -24.89 -7.55 18.10
N ASN A 60 -24.93 -8.78 17.56
CA ASN A 60 -24.39 -9.97 18.19
C ASN A 60 -22.98 -10.35 17.66
N ALA A 61 -22.38 -9.53 16.79
CA ALA A 61 -21.08 -9.83 16.17
C ALA A 61 -19.94 -10.01 17.20
N CYS A 62 -20.08 -9.39 18.37
CA CYS A 62 -19.10 -9.47 19.46
C CYS A 62 -19.57 -10.34 20.65
N ASP A 63 -20.63 -11.13 20.49
CA ASP A 63 -21.12 -11.98 21.57
C ASP A 63 -20.08 -13.02 21.98
N GLY A 64 -19.67 -12.98 23.26
CA GLY A 64 -18.72 -13.94 23.82
C GLY A 64 -17.28 -13.44 23.85
N ILE A 65 -16.98 -12.30 23.23
CA ILE A 65 -15.65 -11.69 23.30
C ILE A 65 -15.43 -11.11 24.71
N GLY A 66 -14.34 -11.51 25.36
CA GLY A 66 -13.93 -10.96 26.67
C GLY A 66 -14.77 -11.36 27.89
N LYS A 67 -15.75 -12.28 27.76
CA LYS A 67 -16.61 -12.71 28.88
C LYS A 67 -15.89 -13.48 30.01
N THR A 68 -14.59 -13.78 29.86
CA THR A 68 -13.83 -14.67 30.76
C THR A 68 -12.57 -14.07 31.40
N THR A 69 -12.25 -12.79 31.18
CA THR A 69 -11.00 -12.18 31.68
C THR A 69 -11.25 -11.19 32.81
N SER A 70 -10.48 -11.29 33.90
CA SER A 70 -10.48 -10.27 34.95
C SER A 70 -10.08 -8.90 34.38
N GLU A 71 -10.50 -7.81 35.02
CA GLU A 71 -10.25 -6.43 34.58
C GLU A 71 -8.75 -6.15 34.32
N LEU A 72 -7.85 -6.76 35.10
CA LEU A 72 -6.41 -6.68 34.90
C LEU A 72 -5.94 -7.43 33.64
N ALA A 73 -6.52 -8.59 33.35
CA ALA A 73 -6.23 -9.36 32.14
C ALA A 73 -6.76 -8.64 30.89
N ALA A 74 -7.92 -7.98 30.99
CA ALA A 74 -8.46 -7.15 29.91
C ALA A 74 -7.56 -5.93 29.63
N VAL A 75 -7.09 -5.23 30.67
CA VAL A 75 -6.13 -4.11 30.51
C VAL A 75 -4.79 -4.57 29.93
N THR A 76 -4.32 -5.75 30.31
CA THR A 76 -3.07 -6.32 29.78
C THR A 76 -3.23 -6.72 28.31
N ALA A 77 -4.35 -7.34 27.94
CA ALA A 77 -4.69 -7.69 26.55
C ALA A 77 -4.85 -6.44 25.67
N ALA A 78 -5.48 -5.38 26.19
CA ALA A 78 -5.63 -4.10 25.49
C ALA A 78 -4.29 -3.39 25.21
N ARG A 79 -3.22 -3.77 25.90
CA ARG A 79 -1.86 -3.24 25.71
C ARG A 79 -0.91 -4.21 25.00
N ALA A 80 -1.34 -5.45 24.74
CA ALA A 80 -0.50 -6.43 24.05
C ALA A 80 -0.16 -5.93 22.64
N PRO A 81 1.08 -6.08 22.16
CA PRO A 81 1.40 -5.79 20.76
C PRO A 81 0.60 -6.69 19.82
N ILE A 82 0.37 -6.20 18.60
CA ILE A 82 -0.14 -7.07 17.53
C ILE A 82 0.88 -8.21 17.29
N PRO A 83 0.43 -9.49 17.24
CA PRO A 83 1.32 -10.63 17.01
C PRO A 83 2.19 -10.44 15.75
N ASN A 84 3.41 -11.00 15.76
CA ASN A 84 4.29 -10.95 14.59
C ASN A 84 4.11 -12.19 13.71
N ILE A 85 2.87 -12.42 13.29
CA ILE A 85 2.47 -13.52 12.40
C ILE A 85 2.05 -12.88 11.08
N VAL A 86 2.50 -13.42 9.95
CA VAL A 86 2.14 -12.90 8.63
C VAL A 86 1.15 -13.84 7.95
N HIS A 87 0.16 -13.27 7.26
CA HIS A 87 -0.90 -14.00 6.57
C HIS A 87 -0.98 -13.59 5.10
N TYR A 88 -0.90 -14.56 4.21
CA TYR A 88 -1.22 -14.44 2.78
C TYR A 88 -2.36 -15.39 2.43
N VAL A 89 -3.22 -15.00 1.49
CA VAL A 89 -4.22 -15.91 0.92
C VAL A 89 -3.79 -16.30 -0.49
N TRP A 90 -3.79 -17.61 -0.77
CA TRP A 90 -3.53 -18.16 -2.09
C TRP A 90 -4.53 -19.27 -2.40
N LEU A 91 -5.63 -18.89 -3.07
CA LEU A 91 -6.65 -19.81 -3.52
C LEU A 91 -6.35 -20.31 -4.94
N LEU A 92 -6.58 -21.60 -5.17
CA LEU A 92 -6.29 -22.25 -6.43
C LEU A 92 -7.35 -21.90 -7.48
N ALA A 93 -6.89 -21.35 -8.61
CA ALA A 93 -7.71 -21.20 -9.80
C ALA A 93 -7.96 -22.56 -10.47
N ASP A 94 -6.94 -23.43 -10.48
CA ASP A 94 -7.02 -24.83 -10.88
C ASP A 94 -6.70 -25.70 -9.65
N PRO A 95 -7.64 -26.55 -9.18
CA PRO A 95 -7.49 -27.33 -7.96
C PRO A 95 -6.34 -28.34 -7.98
N VAL A 96 -5.74 -28.63 -9.14
CA VAL A 96 -4.59 -29.54 -9.24
C VAL A 96 -3.26 -28.83 -9.48
N VAL A 97 -3.25 -27.51 -9.61
CA VAL A 97 -2.04 -26.71 -9.87
C VAL A 97 -1.79 -25.71 -8.76
N PHE A 98 -0.72 -25.94 -7.99
CA PHE A 98 -0.19 -24.97 -7.04
C PHE A 98 1.04 -24.28 -7.64
N SER A 99 0.90 -23.02 -8.03
CA SER A 99 1.99 -22.23 -8.59
C SER A 99 2.01 -20.82 -7.99
N LEU A 100 3.19 -20.34 -7.60
CA LEU A 100 3.45 -18.99 -7.08
C LEU A 100 4.48 -18.32 -7.97
N GLY A 101 4.18 -17.10 -8.41
CA GLY A 101 5.06 -16.33 -9.28
C GLY A 101 6.20 -15.61 -8.55
N PHE A 102 7.07 -14.98 -9.33
CA PHE A 102 8.16 -14.14 -8.81
C PHE A 102 7.68 -13.01 -7.91
N THR A 103 6.55 -12.36 -8.23
CA THR A 103 5.98 -11.27 -7.42
C THR A 103 5.58 -11.76 -6.03
N VAL A 104 4.99 -12.96 -5.93
CA VAL A 104 4.68 -13.61 -4.65
C VAL A 104 5.96 -13.90 -3.87
N PHE A 105 7.00 -14.39 -4.55
CA PHE A 105 8.32 -14.55 -3.92
C PHE A 105 8.86 -13.25 -3.33
N VAL A 106 8.77 -12.14 -4.07
CA VAL A 106 9.22 -10.83 -3.59
C VAL A 106 8.52 -10.45 -2.29
N THR A 107 7.18 -10.51 -2.22
CA THR A 107 6.48 -10.13 -0.99
C THR A 107 6.79 -11.07 0.18
N VAL A 108 6.74 -12.40 -0.02
CA VAL A 108 6.95 -13.37 1.07
C VAL A 108 8.39 -13.30 1.59
N TYR A 109 9.38 -13.17 0.70
CA TYR A 109 10.78 -13.01 1.11
C TYR A 109 11.01 -11.67 1.81
N SER A 110 10.35 -10.60 1.37
CA SER A 110 10.44 -9.30 2.03
C SER A 110 9.81 -9.33 3.43
N SER A 111 8.71 -10.06 3.62
CA SER A 111 8.14 -10.35 4.93
C SER A 111 9.11 -11.10 5.84
N HIS A 112 9.71 -12.18 5.33
CA HIS A 112 10.73 -12.93 6.06
C HIS A 112 11.91 -12.04 6.49
N LEU A 113 12.42 -11.21 5.57
CA LEU A 113 13.58 -10.36 5.80
C LEU A 113 13.29 -9.21 6.78
N PHE A 114 12.24 -8.42 6.53
CA PHE A 114 12.04 -7.17 7.26
C PHE A 114 11.13 -7.31 8.47
N LEU A 115 10.11 -8.17 8.42
CA LEU A 115 9.19 -8.35 9.53
C LEU A 115 9.70 -9.38 10.54
N ARG A 116 10.56 -10.32 10.08
CA ARG A 116 11.10 -11.43 10.88
C ARG A 116 10.00 -12.11 11.73
N PRO A 117 8.92 -12.57 11.08
CA PRO A 117 7.75 -13.07 11.79
C PRO A 117 8.04 -14.41 12.46
N ASP A 118 7.26 -14.71 13.50
CA ASP A 118 7.26 -16.02 14.16
C ASP A 118 6.78 -17.11 13.20
N ARG A 119 5.90 -16.75 12.27
CA ARG A 119 5.33 -17.62 11.24
C ARG A 119 4.77 -16.83 10.06
N ILE A 120 4.83 -17.43 8.87
CA ILE A 120 4.16 -16.94 7.66
C ILE A 120 3.14 -17.99 7.23
N TYR A 121 1.86 -17.69 7.36
CA TYR A 121 0.79 -18.54 6.86
C TYR A 121 0.48 -18.23 5.41
N ILE A 122 0.39 -19.28 4.59
CA ILE A 122 -0.32 -19.25 3.32
C ILE A 122 -1.64 -19.98 3.52
N HIS A 123 -2.72 -19.20 3.55
CA HIS A 123 -4.09 -19.70 3.62
C HIS A 123 -4.51 -20.18 2.22
N THR A 124 -4.73 -21.49 2.06
CA THR A 124 -4.94 -22.09 0.73
C THR A 124 -5.97 -23.21 0.77
N ASP A 125 -6.71 -23.39 -0.33
CA ASP A 125 -7.63 -24.50 -0.56
C ASP A 125 -6.95 -25.71 -1.26
N ALA A 126 -5.61 -25.70 -1.32
CA ALA A 126 -4.83 -26.84 -1.78
C ALA A 126 -4.95 -28.05 -0.84
N SER A 127 -4.87 -29.26 -1.40
CA SER A 127 -4.72 -30.46 -0.57
C SER A 127 -3.32 -30.50 0.06
N PRO A 128 -3.15 -31.16 1.23
CA PRO A 128 -1.82 -31.36 1.83
C PRO A 128 -0.83 -32.02 0.87
N GLU A 129 -1.29 -33.00 0.08
CA GLU A 129 -0.45 -33.71 -0.88
C GLU A 129 -0.02 -32.80 -2.04
N LEU A 130 -0.90 -31.90 -2.50
CA LEU A 130 -0.56 -30.94 -3.53
C LEU A 130 0.47 -29.92 -3.02
N TRP A 131 0.33 -29.45 -1.78
CA TRP A 131 1.30 -28.58 -1.12
C TRP A 131 2.69 -29.24 -1.01
N ASP A 132 2.74 -30.48 -0.52
CA ASP A 132 4.01 -31.20 -0.36
C ASP A 132 4.68 -31.50 -1.71
N ARG A 133 3.89 -31.82 -2.74
CA ARG A 133 4.39 -31.92 -4.12
C ARG A 133 4.92 -30.58 -4.63
N ALA A 134 4.20 -29.48 -4.40
CA ALA A 134 4.62 -28.15 -4.86
C ALA A 134 5.96 -27.71 -4.24
N LYS A 135 6.22 -28.07 -2.98
CA LYS A 135 7.50 -27.80 -2.30
C LYS A 135 8.71 -28.43 -2.96
N THR A 136 8.54 -29.56 -3.64
CA THR A 136 9.64 -30.38 -4.19
C THR A 136 9.68 -30.38 -5.71
N ALA A 137 8.51 -30.43 -6.35
CA ALA A 137 8.32 -30.58 -7.79
C ALA A 137 7.63 -29.37 -8.44
N GLY A 138 7.27 -28.32 -7.69
CA GLY A 138 6.72 -27.09 -8.25
C GLY A 138 7.72 -26.34 -9.14
N ASP A 139 7.24 -25.29 -9.81
CA ASP A 139 8.12 -24.38 -10.54
C ASP A 139 9.14 -23.70 -9.62
N THR A 140 10.15 -23.05 -10.22
CA THR A 140 11.27 -22.44 -9.50
C THR A 140 10.82 -21.49 -8.39
N TRP A 141 9.84 -20.63 -8.65
CA TRP A 141 9.39 -19.62 -7.68
C TRP A 141 8.53 -20.27 -6.61
N THR A 142 7.63 -21.17 -6.97
CA THR A 142 6.85 -21.97 -6.02
C THR A 142 7.74 -22.66 -5.00
N LYS A 143 8.75 -23.40 -5.46
CA LYS A 143 9.69 -24.09 -4.55
C LYS A 143 10.43 -23.08 -3.67
N ARG A 144 10.86 -21.94 -4.21
CA ARG A 144 11.53 -20.91 -3.40
C ARG A 144 10.61 -20.38 -2.31
N VAL A 145 9.38 -19.98 -2.64
CA VAL A 145 8.43 -19.44 -1.65
C VAL A 145 8.14 -20.45 -0.54
N LEU A 146 7.76 -21.67 -0.91
CA LEU A 146 7.33 -22.67 0.07
C LEU A 146 8.45 -23.23 0.94
N ASN A 147 9.72 -22.96 0.59
CA ASN A 147 10.89 -23.32 1.37
C ASN A 147 11.54 -22.13 2.11
N ILE A 148 10.94 -20.93 2.07
CA ILE A 148 11.35 -19.82 2.94
C ILE A 148 11.13 -20.24 4.41
N PRO A 149 12.11 -20.04 5.32
CA PRO A 149 11.94 -20.41 6.72
C PRO A 149 10.73 -19.71 7.36
N GLY A 150 9.91 -20.51 8.04
CA GLY A 150 8.69 -20.04 8.72
C GLY A 150 7.43 -20.04 7.84
N VAL A 151 7.53 -20.33 6.54
CA VAL A 151 6.35 -20.52 5.67
C VAL A 151 5.66 -21.84 5.99
N THR A 152 4.38 -21.76 6.35
CA THR A 152 3.54 -22.91 6.71
C THR A 152 2.17 -22.81 6.05
N PRO A 153 1.58 -23.92 5.58
CA PRO A 153 0.21 -23.88 5.06
C PRO A 153 -0.78 -23.71 6.22
N ASN A 154 -1.86 -22.98 5.94
CA ASN A 154 -3.12 -23.15 6.66
C ASN A 154 -4.17 -23.57 5.64
N PHE A 155 -4.58 -24.84 5.69
CA PHE A 155 -5.56 -25.38 4.75
C PHE A 155 -6.95 -24.86 5.11
N VAL A 156 -7.61 -24.22 4.16
CA VAL A 156 -8.92 -23.59 4.37
C VAL A 156 -9.89 -24.03 3.29
N GLU A 157 -11.18 -24.04 3.63
CA GLU A 157 -12.22 -24.18 2.62
C GLU A 157 -12.48 -22.82 1.96
N LYS A 158 -12.55 -22.80 0.63
CA LYS A 158 -12.95 -21.60 -0.10
C LYS A 158 -14.43 -21.30 0.18
N PRO A 159 -14.78 -20.14 0.77
CA PRO A 159 -16.17 -19.77 1.01
C PRO A 159 -16.92 -19.63 -0.31
N ARG A 160 -18.15 -20.15 -0.36
CA ARG A 160 -18.96 -20.23 -1.60
C ARG A 160 -20.26 -19.46 -1.53
N VAL A 161 -20.79 -19.25 -0.33
CA VAL A 161 -22.09 -18.62 -0.11
C VAL A 161 -22.10 -17.96 1.26
N THR A 162 -22.77 -16.81 1.38
CA THR A 162 -23.05 -16.18 2.68
C THR A 162 -24.22 -16.84 3.39
N SER A 163 -24.43 -16.55 4.67
CA SER A 163 -25.65 -16.96 5.39
C SER A 163 -26.94 -16.45 4.76
N GLN A 164 -26.85 -15.35 4.00
CA GLN A 164 -27.96 -14.75 3.26
C GLN A 164 -28.21 -15.41 1.88
N GLY A 165 -27.43 -16.44 1.52
CA GLY A 165 -27.56 -17.16 0.25
C GLY A 165 -26.90 -16.48 -0.95
N VAL A 166 -26.06 -15.46 -0.73
CA VAL A 166 -25.36 -14.76 -1.82
C VAL A 166 -24.09 -15.52 -2.21
N GLY A 167 -23.96 -15.86 -3.49
CA GLY A 167 -22.82 -16.62 -4.03
C GLY A 167 -21.50 -15.84 -4.01
N ILE A 168 -20.42 -16.51 -3.63
CA ILE A 168 -19.05 -15.96 -3.57
C ILE A 168 -18.23 -16.61 -4.68
N ASP A 169 -18.40 -16.10 -5.91
CA ASP A 169 -17.88 -16.78 -7.10
C ASP A 169 -16.45 -16.39 -7.48
N ASN A 170 -15.99 -15.20 -7.05
CA ASN A 170 -14.66 -14.71 -7.41
C ASN A 170 -13.65 -14.87 -6.25
N LEU A 171 -12.40 -15.15 -6.61
CA LEU A 171 -11.33 -15.43 -5.64
C LEU A 171 -10.99 -14.21 -4.77
N ALA A 172 -11.16 -12.99 -5.28
CA ALA A 172 -10.89 -11.77 -4.53
C ALA A 172 -11.87 -11.63 -3.35
N SER A 173 -13.17 -11.79 -3.60
CA SER A 173 -14.19 -11.82 -2.56
C SER A 173 -13.94 -12.95 -1.56
N ALA A 174 -13.63 -14.17 -2.02
CA ALA A 174 -13.31 -15.26 -1.13
C ALA A 174 -12.09 -14.96 -0.23
N SER A 175 -11.09 -14.26 -0.77
CA SER A 175 -9.92 -13.77 -0.02
C SER A 175 -10.30 -12.75 1.06
N ASP A 176 -11.31 -11.91 0.83
CA ASP A 176 -11.79 -10.94 1.83
C ASP A 176 -12.38 -11.63 3.08
N PHE A 177 -13.08 -12.76 2.92
CA PHE A 177 -13.54 -13.56 4.05
C PHE A 177 -12.37 -14.23 4.79
N ILE A 178 -11.47 -14.88 4.03
CA ILE A 178 -10.37 -15.65 4.63
C ILE A 178 -9.37 -14.74 5.35
N ARG A 179 -9.06 -13.55 4.81
CA ARG A 179 -8.16 -12.59 5.48
C ARG A 179 -8.72 -12.13 6.82
N ALA A 180 -10.03 -11.86 6.86
CA ALA A 180 -10.71 -11.43 8.08
C ALA A 180 -10.75 -12.55 9.12
N GLU A 181 -11.06 -13.78 8.69
CA GLU A 181 -11.04 -14.94 9.59
C GLU A 181 -9.64 -15.26 10.11
N ALA A 182 -8.59 -15.11 9.28
CA ALA A 182 -7.21 -15.24 9.70
C ALA A 182 -6.84 -14.23 10.80
N LEU A 183 -7.14 -12.95 10.57
CA LEU A 183 -6.87 -11.87 11.54
C LEU A 183 -7.71 -12.00 12.81
N ARG A 184 -8.98 -12.42 12.70
CA ARG A 184 -9.85 -12.70 13.85
C ARG A 184 -9.23 -13.80 14.72
N THR A 185 -8.80 -14.89 14.10
CA THR A 185 -8.36 -16.11 14.80
C THR A 185 -6.95 -15.98 15.37
N TYR A 186 -6.01 -15.48 14.57
CA TYR A 186 -4.58 -15.46 14.90
C TYR A 186 -4.05 -14.07 15.27
N GLY A 187 -4.79 -13.02 14.93
CA GLY A 187 -4.21 -11.67 14.84
C GLY A 187 -3.16 -11.61 13.74
N GLY A 188 -2.15 -10.75 13.92
CA GLY A 188 -1.00 -10.68 13.02
C GLY A 188 -1.09 -9.56 11.98
N VAL A 189 -0.42 -9.80 10.86
CA VAL A 189 -0.26 -8.89 9.73
C VAL A 189 -0.74 -9.61 8.48
N TYR A 190 -1.88 -9.20 7.95
CA TYR A 190 -2.33 -9.63 6.64
C TYR A 190 -1.69 -8.77 5.54
N LEU A 191 -1.27 -9.43 4.46
CA LEU A 191 -0.72 -8.82 3.25
C LEU A 191 -1.35 -9.47 2.01
N ASP A 192 -1.84 -8.65 1.08
CA ASP A 192 -2.12 -9.14 -0.28
C ASP A 192 -0.81 -9.60 -0.94
N THR A 193 -0.93 -10.48 -1.94
CA THR A 193 0.25 -11.07 -2.62
C THR A 193 1.04 -10.08 -3.47
N ASP A 194 0.54 -8.86 -3.65
CA ASP A 194 1.16 -7.69 -4.27
C ASP A 194 1.52 -6.59 -3.25
N ALA A 195 1.38 -6.85 -1.94
CA ALA A 195 1.79 -5.95 -0.86
C ALA A 195 3.16 -6.32 -0.31
N VAL A 196 4.19 -5.54 -0.64
CA VAL A 196 5.60 -5.85 -0.31
C VAL A 196 6.09 -5.03 0.89
N PRO A 197 6.42 -5.65 2.04
CA PRO A 197 7.06 -4.94 3.14
C PRO A 197 8.39 -4.31 2.71
N LEU A 198 8.67 -3.08 3.12
CA LEU A 198 9.91 -2.38 2.84
C LEU A 198 10.75 -2.14 4.11
N ARG A 199 10.16 -2.38 5.30
CA ARG A 199 10.80 -2.29 6.62
C ARG A 199 9.97 -2.97 7.70
N ASP A 200 10.51 -3.04 8.90
CA ASP A 200 9.84 -3.61 10.08
C ASP A 200 8.55 -2.85 10.45
N LEU A 201 7.47 -3.59 10.70
CA LEU A 201 6.17 -3.09 11.16
C LEU A 201 6.06 -2.99 12.69
N ALA A 202 7.12 -3.36 13.43
CA ALA A 202 7.13 -3.29 14.90
C ALA A 202 6.62 -1.95 15.45
N PRO A 203 6.98 -0.76 14.93
CA PRO A 203 6.44 0.51 15.44
C PRO A 203 4.91 0.59 15.39
N LEU A 204 4.28 0.03 14.34
CA LEU A 204 2.83 0.01 14.20
C LEU A 204 2.19 -1.09 15.06
N ARG A 205 2.81 -2.28 15.13
CA ARG A 205 2.34 -3.37 16.00
C ARG A 205 2.35 -3.00 17.50
N HIS A 206 3.28 -2.15 17.91
CA HIS A 206 3.45 -1.69 19.30
C HIS A 206 2.80 -0.33 19.56
N ALA A 207 2.06 0.24 18.60
CA ALA A 207 1.43 1.55 18.74
C ALA A 207 0.26 1.59 19.75
N GLY A 208 -0.15 0.43 20.28
CA GLY A 208 -1.20 0.30 21.29
C GLY A 208 -2.61 0.09 20.74
N PHE A 209 -2.78 0.05 19.41
CA PHE A 209 -4.07 -0.17 18.76
C PHE A 209 -4.37 -1.65 18.55
N ALA A 210 -5.65 -2.03 18.64
CA ALA A 210 -6.12 -3.38 18.38
C ALA A 210 -6.06 -3.74 16.88
N SER A 211 -6.25 -2.75 16.00
CA SER A 211 -6.13 -2.87 14.55
C SER A 211 -5.43 -1.66 13.94
N VAL A 212 -4.62 -1.90 12.90
CA VAL A 212 -4.00 -0.86 12.08
C VAL A 212 -4.31 -1.15 10.61
N VAL A 213 -4.90 -0.16 9.94
CA VAL A 213 -5.22 -0.19 8.51
C VAL A 213 -4.67 1.06 7.82
N GLY A 214 -4.48 1.02 6.51
CA GLY A 214 -3.96 2.17 5.76
C GLY A 214 -5.05 2.86 4.95
N GLY A 215 -5.00 4.18 4.84
CA GLY A 215 -5.78 4.86 3.80
C GLY A 215 -5.33 4.43 2.39
N ALA A 216 -6.22 4.52 1.41
CA ALA A 216 -5.90 4.33 0.01
C ALA A 216 -5.53 5.67 -0.65
N VAL A 217 -4.52 5.67 -1.52
CA VAL A 217 -4.33 6.77 -2.46
C VAL A 217 -5.37 6.63 -3.57
N ALA A 218 -5.97 7.75 -3.94
CA ALA A 218 -6.87 7.88 -5.06
C ALA A 218 -6.51 9.15 -5.83
N LEU A 219 -6.52 9.10 -7.17
CA LEU A 219 -6.40 10.28 -8.02
C LEU A 219 -7.79 10.83 -8.37
N LEU A 220 -8.80 9.95 -8.44
CA LEU A 220 -10.19 10.35 -8.65
C LEU A 220 -10.88 10.67 -7.32
N PRO A 221 -11.58 11.83 -7.21
CA PRO A 221 -12.26 12.25 -5.98
C PRO A 221 -13.22 11.23 -5.38
N LYS A 222 -13.86 10.39 -6.22
CA LYS A 222 -14.82 9.37 -5.78
C LYS A 222 -14.22 8.23 -4.95
N TYR A 223 -12.90 8.06 -4.99
CA TYR A 223 -12.18 7.02 -4.23
C TYR A 223 -11.37 7.61 -3.07
N THR A 224 -11.44 8.93 -2.87
CA THR A 224 -10.74 9.60 -1.78
C THR A 224 -11.33 9.22 -0.43
N GLY A 225 -10.46 8.98 0.55
CA GLY A 225 -10.85 8.67 1.93
C GLY A 225 -11.11 7.19 2.19
N TRP A 226 -10.97 6.31 1.19
CA TRP A 226 -11.14 4.88 1.36
C TRP A 226 -9.98 4.27 2.15
N VAL A 227 -10.23 3.13 2.79
CA VAL A 227 -9.19 2.31 3.43
C VAL A 227 -8.72 1.22 2.46
N ASN A 228 -7.46 0.82 2.57
CA ASN A 228 -6.89 -0.31 1.86
C ASN A 228 -7.06 -1.59 2.69
N ASN A 229 -7.67 -2.63 2.11
CA ASN A 229 -7.84 -3.93 2.77
C ASN A 229 -6.68 -4.92 2.52
N GLY A 230 -5.71 -4.56 1.68
CA GLY A 230 -4.56 -5.41 1.36
C GLY A 230 -3.40 -5.34 2.34
N VAL A 231 -3.48 -4.43 3.32
CA VAL A 231 -2.56 -4.40 4.46
C VAL A 231 -3.38 -4.12 5.72
N TRP A 232 -3.46 -5.12 6.59
CA TRP A 232 -4.23 -5.01 7.82
C TRP A 232 -3.53 -5.75 8.95
N LEU A 233 -3.19 -5.01 10.01
CA LEU A 233 -2.63 -5.55 11.24
C LEU A 233 -3.75 -5.65 12.28
N SER A 234 -3.85 -6.76 13.00
CA SER A 234 -4.88 -6.92 14.02
C SER A 234 -4.41 -7.77 15.19
N ARG A 235 -4.90 -7.50 16.40
CA ARG A 235 -4.94 -8.49 17.48
C ARG A 235 -5.98 -9.56 17.16
N PRO A 236 -5.81 -10.79 17.66
CA PRO A 236 -6.88 -11.77 17.60
C PRO A 236 -8.13 -11.21 18.32
N HIS A 237 -9.30 -11.47 17.76
CA HIS A 237 -10.60 -11.02 18.29
C HIS A 237 -10.73 -9.50 18.50
N ALA A 238 -9.97 -8.67 17.77
CA ALA A 238 -10.19 -7.22 17.75
C ALA A 238 -11.56 -6.89 17.17
N SER A 239 -12.21 -5.83 17.68
CA SER A 239 -13.58 -5.47 17.28
C SER A 239 -13.71 -5.25 15.77
N LEU A 240 -12.71 -4.65 15.11
CA LEU A 240 -12.74 -4.45 13.66
C LEU A 240 -12.82 -5.78 12.90
N ALA A 241 -12.02 -6.79 13.25
CA ALA A 241 -12.00 -8.07 12.54
C ALA A 241 -13.31 -8.85 12.74
N GLU A 242 -13.86 -8.81 13.95
CA GLU A 242 -15.10 -9.50 14.32
C GLU A 242 -16.31 -8.89 13.61
N ILE A 243 -16.46 -7.56 13.75
CA ILE A 243 -17.57 -6.84 13.13
C ILE A 243 -17.44 -6.89 11.60
N TYR A 244 -16.23 -6.82 11.04
CA TYR A 244 -16.00 -6.93 9.61
C TYR A 244 -16.45 -8.28 9.06
N LEU A 245 -16.08 -9.39 9.70
CA LEU A 245 -16.46 -10.71 9.22
C LEU A 245 -17.97 -10.92 9.28
N ALA A 246 -18.63 -10.48 10.35
CA ALA A 246 -20.10 -10.49 10.45
C ALA A 246 -20.76 -9.58 9.39
N ALA A 247 -20.17 -8.41 9.12
CA ALA A 247 -20.64 -7.48 8.11
C ALA A 247 -20.47 -8.03 6.70
N MET A 248 -19.36 -8.72 6.41
CA MET A 248 -19.16 -9.42 5.13
C MET A 248 -20.22 -10.50 4.93
N ASP A 249 -20.51 -11.32 5.94
CA ASP A 249 -21.59 -12.32 5.83
C ASP A 249 -22.98 -11.69 5.62
N THR A 250 -23.24 -10.55 6.27
CA THR A 250 -24.55 -9.88 6.25
C THR A 250 -24.78 -9.03 4.99
N TYR A 251 -23.77 -8.27 4.54
CA TYR A 251 -23.91 -7.20 3.55
C TYR A 251 -23.23 -7.49 2.21
N TYR A 252 -22.51 -8.59 2.09
CA TYR A 252 -21.91 -8.96 0.82
C TYR A 252 -22.99 -9.15 -0.25
N ASP A 253 -22.83 -8.41 -1.35
CA ASP A 253 -23.80 -8.30 -2.43
C ASP A 253 -23.26 -8.81 -3.77
N GLY A 254 -22.09 -9.47 -3.76
CA GLY A 254 -21.42 -9.97 -4.96
C GLY A 254 -20.63 -8.93 -5.75
N ARG A 255 -20.71 -7.63 -5.41
CA ARG A 255 -19.94 -6.59 -6.13
C ARG A 255 -18.45 -6.66 -5.79
N TRP A 256 -17.63 -6.38 -6.79
CA TRP A 256 -16.21 -6.18 -6.60
C TRP A 256 -15.97 -5.00 -5.64
N ALA A 257 -15.06 -5.18 -4.68
CA ALA A 257 -14.67 -4.20 -3.66
C ALA A 257 -15.71 -3.85 -2.58
N ILE A 258 -16.82 -4.58 -2.44
CA ILE A 258 -17.74 -4.41 -1.29
C ILE A 258 -17.03 -4.58 0.05
N GLY A 259 -16.00 -5.45 0.11
CA GLY A 259 -15.17 -5.62 1.29
C GLY A 259 -14.34 -4.37 1.65
N VAL A 260 -14.00 -3.52 0.67
CA VAL A 260 -13.32 -2.24 0.92
C VAL A 260 -14.32 -1.22 1.46
N ASP A 261 -15.55 -1.19 0.91
CA ASP A 261 -16.63 -0.32 1.38
C ASP A 261 -16.93 -0.58 2.86
N ILE A 262 -17.14 -1.85 3.21
CA ILE A 262 -17.42 -2.29 4.59
C ILE A 262 -16.25 -1.97 5.52
N LEU A 263 -15.01 -2.27 5.10
CA LEU A 263 -13.83 -2.00 5.93
C LEU A 263 -13.68 -0.51 6.20
N THR A 264 -13.91 0.32 5.18
CA THR A 264 -13.81 1.77 5.27
C THR A 264 -14.79 2.33 6.30
N ASP A 265 -16.07 1.97 6.18
CA ASP A 265 -17.11 2.39 7.12
C ASP A 265 -16.78 2.01 8.57
N LEU A 266 -16.43 0.74 8.79
CA LEU A 266 -16.13 0.21 10.12
C LEU A 266 -14.86 0.84 10.70
N ALA A 267 -13.81 1.01 9.90
CA ALA A 267 -12.56 1.61 10.34
C ALA A 267 -12.78 3.05 10.83
N PHE A 268 -13.56 3.87 10.12
CA PHE A 268 -13.84 5.24 10.56
C PHE A 268 -14.70 5.30 11.83
N ARG A 269 -15.70 4.42 11.97
CA ARG A 269 -16.53 4.38 13.19
C ARG A 269 -15.73 3.90 14.39
N LEU A 270 -14.93 2.86 14.23
CA LEU A 270 -14.11 2.30 15.30
C LEU A 270 -12.85 3.12 15.59
N HIS A 271 -12.40 3.98 14.68
CA HIS A 271 -11.34 4.94 14.95
C HIS A 271 -11.72 5.91 16.09
N ALA A 272 -13.01 6.21 16.26
CA ALA A 272 -13.50 7.01 17.38
C ALA A 272 -13.41 6.29 18.73
N VAL A 273 -13.23 4.96 18.74
CA VAL A 273 -13.07 4.17 19.95
C VAL A 273 -11.58 4.13 20.33
N PRO A 274 -11.20 4.64 21.52
CA PRO A 274 -9.79 4.72 21.91
C PRO A 274 -9.07 3.38 21.84
N GLY A 275 -7.97 3.33 21.09
CA GLY A 275 -7.13 2.13 20.98
C GLY A 275 -7.69 1.01 20.12
N GLU A 276 -8.84 1.17 19.46
CA GLU A 276 -9.37 0.14 18.55
C GLU A 276 -8.69 0.20 17.19
N VAL A 277 -8.90 1.29 16.43
CA VAL A 277 -8.41 1.38 15.04
C VAL A 277 -7.49 2.58 14.85
N LEU A 278 -6.27 2.31 14.39
CA LEU A 278 -5.38 3.31 13.82
C LEU A 278 -5.47 3.27 12.29
N ILE A 279 -5.88 4.39 11.70
CA ILE A 279 -5.82 4.58 10.24
C ILE A 279 -4.53 5.34 9.93
N VAL A 280 -3.56 4.69 9.30
CA VAL A 280 -2.31 5.33 8.90
C VAL A 280 -2.45 6.04 7.55
N HIS A 281 -1.64 7.09 7.36
CA HIS A 281 -1.61 7.84 6.10
C HIS A 281 -1.34 6.89 4.91
N PRO A 282 -1.97 7.11 3.74
CA PRO A 282 -1.84 6.20 2.59
C PRO A 282 -0.40 5.85 2.19
N ARG A 283 0.51 6.83 2.27
CA ARG A 283 1.96 6.63 2.01
C ARG A 283 2.62 5.54 2.86
N ALA A 284 2.02 5.13 3.98
CA ALA A 284 2.54 4.07 4.84
C ALA A 284 2.35 2.67 4.23
N PHE A 285 1.18 2.38 3.61
CA PHE A 285 0.83 1.04 3.11
C PHE A 285 0.51 0.98 1.61
N ALA A 286 -0.05 2.04 1.04
CA ALA A 286 -0.44 2.12 -0.37
C ALA A 286 -0.06 3.50 -0.93
N PRO A 287 1.24 3.80 -1.15
CA PRO A 287 1.70 5.11 -1.61
C PRO A 287 1.31 5.44 -3.07
N VAL A 288 0.63 4.53 -3.75
CA VAL A 288 0.10 4.65 -5.12
C VAL A 288 -1.34 4.16 -5.18
N SER A 289 -2.13 4.69 -6.12
CA SER A 289 -3.46 4.15 -6.45
C SER A 289 -3.37 2.99 -7.45
N TRP A 290 -4.48 2.28 -7.62
CA TRP A 290 -4.67 1.31 -8.70
C TRP A 290 -4.90 1.98 -10.07
N GLU A 291 -4.89 3.30 -10.16
CA GLU A 291 -5.17 4.01 -11.40
C GLU A 291 -3.94 3.99 -12.32
N LEU A 292 -4.17 3.81 -13.64
CA LEU A 292 -3.11 3.65 -14.64
C LEU A 292 -1.97 4.69 -14.55
N ALA A 293 -2.28 5.94 -14.20
CA ALA A 293 -1.26 6.98 -14.06
C ALA A 293 -0.25 6.66 -12.94
N ASP A 294 -0.73 6.18 -11.80
CA ASP A 294 0.12 5.77 -10.69
C ASP A 294 0.80 4.43 -10.95
N GLN A 295 0.11 3.47 -11.57
CA GLN A 295 0.74 2.22 -12.00
C GLN A 295 1.88 2.48 -13.00
N THR A 296 1.67 3.41 -13.95
CA THR A 296 2.71 3.85 -14.89
C THR A 296 3.90 4.45 -14.15
N ARG A 297 3.65 5.34 -13.17
CA ARG A 297 4.70 5.95 -12.36
C ARG A 297 5.47 4.92 -11.53
N LEU A 298 4.80 3.87 -11.06
CA LEU A 298 5.41 2.82 -10.25
C LEU A 298 6.27 1.86 -11.11
N PHE A 299 5.70 1.35 -12.20
CA PHE A 299 6.28 0.22 -12.93
C PHE A 299 7.07 0.58 -14.19
N LYS A 300 6.80 1.71 -14.85
CA LYS A 300 7.44 2.00 -16.13
C LYS A 300 8.95 2.19 -15.97
N PRO A 301 9.80 1.48 -16.73
CA PRO A 301 11.24 1.72 -16.73
C PRO A 301 11.62 3.11 -17.27
N TYR A 302 12.63 3.72 -16.66
CA TYR A 302 13.24 5.00 -17.04
C TYR A 302 14.64 4.73 -17.62
N LEU A 303 14.72 4.63 -18.95
CA LEU A 303 15.93 4.25 -19.69
C LEU A 303 16.94 5.40 -19.92
N GLY A 304 16.63 6.61 -19.44
CA GLY A 304 17.45 7.81 -19.64
C GLY A 304 18.49 8.10 -18.55
N SER A 305 18.49 7.34 -17.46
CA SER A 305 19.43 7.48 -16.35
C SER A 305 20.27 6.21 -16.22
N THR A 306 21.58 6.33 -16.41
CA THR A 306 22.51 5.21 -16.20
C THR A 306 22.35 4.70 -14.76
N PRO A 307 22.12 3.39 -14.54
CA PRO A 307 22.14 2.83 -13.20
C PRO A 307 23.50 3.13 -12.58
N SER A 308 23.52 3.75 -11.39
CA SER A 308 24.79 3.92 -10.68
C SER A 308 25.28 2.54 -10.28
N ALA A 309 26.41 2.11 -10.84
CA ALA A 309 27.14 0.92 -10.40
C ALA A 309 27.67 1.03 -8.94
N SER A 310 27.34 2.10 -8.22
CA SER A 310 27.89 2.40 -6.89
C SER A 310 27.11 1.83 -5.70
N ALA A 311 26.24 0.83 -5.89
CA ALA A 311 25.46 0.24 -4.78
C ALA A 311 25.55 -1.30 -4.69
N ALA A 312 26.45 -1.95 -5.43
CA ALA A 312 26.85 -3.32 -5.11
C ALA A 312 27.97 -3.25 -4.05
N PRO A 313 27.81 -3.85 -2.84
CA PRO A 313 28.94 -4.05 -1.96
C PRO A 313 29.94 -4.98 -2.64
N ALA A 314 31.21 -4.58 -2.66
CA ALA A 314 32.29 -5.28 -3.35
C ALA A 314 32.44 -6.72 -2.88
N VAL A 315 32.55 -7.64 -3.84
CA VAL A 315 32.93 -9.04 -3.62
C VAL A 315 34.46 -9.07 -3.46
N ASN A 316 34.96 -9.24 -2.23
CA ASN A 316 36.39 -9.51 -2.01
C ASN A 316 36.68 -10.99 -2.28
N GLY A 317 37.10 -11.28 -3.51
CA GLY A 317 37.82 -12.50 -3.87
C GLY A 317 39.33 -12.25 -3.79
N SER A 318 40.01 -12.96 -2.89
CA SER A 318 41.45 -12.87 -2.64
C SER A 318 42.30 -13.47 -3.75
N SER A 319 43.45 -12.86 -4.08
CA SER A 319 44.70 -13.61 -4.31
C SER A 319 45.98 -12.77 -4.18
N SER A 320 46.98 -13.39 -3.54
CA SER A 320 48.44 -13.14 -3.55
C SER A 320 49.09 -12.11 -2.58
N SER A 321 49.62 -12.69 -1.48
CA SER A 321 50.99 -12.57 -0.93
C SER A 321 51.69 -11.21 -0.81
N SER A 322 51.93 -10.76 0.44
CA SER A 322 53.29 -10.63 0.99
C SER A 322 53.27 -10.26 2.48
N SER A 323 54.31 -10.69 3.17
CA SER A 323 54.60 -10.65 4.60
C SER A 323 54.68 -9.25 5.21
N SER A 324 54.12 -9.09 6.42
CA SER A 324 54.85 -8.68 7.65
C SER A 324 53.86 -8.57 8.81
N ALA A 325 54.25 -9.13 9.95
CA ALA A 325 53.50 -9.07 11.19
C ALA A 325 53.53 -7.66 11.77
N ASP A 326 52.36 -7.12 12.10
CA ASP A 326 52.20 -6.21 13.22
C ASP A 326 50.81 -6.38 13.83
N VAL A 327 50.82 -6.64 15.13
CA VAL A 327 49.66 -6.75 16.01
C VAL A 327 49.10 -5.35 16.22
N LEU A 328 47.81 -5.13 16.01
CA LEU A 328 47.02 -4.14 16.77
C LEU A 328 45.51 -4.35 16.61
N THR A 329 44.87 -4.29 17.76
CA THR A 329 43.45 -4.36 18.11
C THR A 329 42.53 -3.37 17.41
N GLY A 330 41.28 -3.79 17.19
CA GLY A 330 40.11 -2.91 17.25
C GLY A 330 39.65 -2.26 15.94
N ALA A 331 38.32 -2.27 15.77
CA ALA A 331 37.54 -1.45 14.83
C ALA A 331 37.59 -1.82 13.33
N ALA A 332 36.68 -2.71 12.92
CA ALA A 332 36.16 -2.74 11.56
C ALA A 332 34.73 -3.30 11.53
N ALA A 333 33.79 -2.53 12.10
CA ALA A 333 32.35 -2.73 11.93
C ALA A 333 31.72 -1.36 11.64
N ALA A 334 31.98 -0.81 10.45
CA ALA A 334 31.37 0.45 10.01
C ALA A 334 31.54 0.64 8.49
N ALA A 335 30.85 -0.15 7.67
CA ALA A 335 30.71 0.14 6.23
C ALA A 335 29.55 -0.61 5.56
N ALA A 336 28.40 -0.67 6.21
CA ALA A 336 27.10 -0.84 5.55
C ALA A 336 26.13 -0.02 6.38
N GLY A 337 25.53 1.01 5.77
CA GLY A 337 24.64 1.92 6.48
C GLY A 337 23.40 1.19 6.98
N GLU A 338 23.46 0.66 8.21
CA GLU A 338 22.27 0.35 8.97
C GLU A 338 21.42 1.62 9.07
N PRO A 339 20.09 1.54 8.89
CA PRO A 339 19.23 2.61 9.34
C PRO A 339 19.51 2.82 10.84
N PRO A 340 19.51 4.06 11.36
CA PRO A 340 19.77 4.30 12.76
C PRO A 340 18.85 3.39 13.59
N SER A 341 19.46 2.45 14.30
CA SER A 341 18.79 1.41 15.09
C SER A 341 18.09 1.96 16.34
N ARG A 342 18.04 3.29 16.47
CA ARG A 342 17.28 4.02 17.49
C ARG A 342 16.42 5.06 16.77
N LEU A 343 15.10 4.90 16.91
CA LEU A 343 14.15 5.97 16.62
C LEU A 343 14.60 7.25 17.37
N PRO A 344 14.43 8.45 16.80
CA PRO A 344 14.78 9.68 17.49
C PRO A 344 14.03 9.74 18.83
N VAL A 345 14.78 9.72 19.93
CA VAL A 345 14.21 9.64 21.30
C VAL A 345 13.90 11.05 21.82
N THR A 346 14.49 12.07 21.20
CA THR A 346 14.31 13.49 21.53
C THR A 346 13.93 14.33 20.32
N CYS A 347 13.40 15.53 20.58
CA CYS A 347 13.15 16.54 19.54
C CYS A 347 14.43 16.88 18.74
N ALA A 348 15.57 16.96 19.42
CA ALA A 348 16.85 17.22 18.78
C ALA A 348 17.25 16.09 17.80
N ASP A 349 17.02 14.84 18.18
CA ASP A 349 17.28 13.69 17.29
C ASP A 349 16.37 13.72 16.05
N ALA A 350 15.11 14.08 16.23
CA ALA A 350 14.16 14.20 15.12
C ALA A 350 14.55 15.31 14.15
N LEU A 351 14.92 16.48 14.66
CA LEU A 351 15.41 17.60 13.85
C LEU A 351 16.74 17.27 13.16
N ALA A 352 17.65 16.58 13.85
CA ALA A 352 18.91 16.11 13.26
C ALA A 352 18.65 15.13 12.12
N TRP A 353 17.72 14.17 12.30
CA TRP A 353 17.31 13.23 11.25
C TRP A 353 16.68 13.94 10.04
N LEU A 354 15.81 14.93 10.27
CA LEU A 354 15.19 15.73 9.21
C LEU A 354 16.24 16.52 8.41
N ARG A 355 17.14 17.21 9.11
CA ARG A 355 18.25 17.94 8.46
C ARG A 355 19.14 17.00 7.67
N ASP A 356 19.48 15.85 8.24
CA ASP A 356 20.30 14.85 7.54
C ASP A 356 19.63 14.36 6.26
N ARG A 357 18.31 14.19 6.31
CA ARG A 357 17.50 13.83 5.15
C ARG A 357 17.49 14.93 4.09
N GLU A 358 17.29 16.19 4.46
CA GLU A 358 17.35 17.33 3.53
C GLU A 358 18.71 17.41 2.84
N LEU A 359 19.80 17.23 3.60
CA LEU A 359 21.17 17.19 3.06
C LEU A 359 21.39 16.01 2.10
N ARG A 360 20.82 14.83 2.37
CA ARG A 360 20.87 13.69 1.45
C ARG A 360 20.09 13.95 0.15
N GLU A 361 18.95 14.65 0.24
CA GLU A 361 18.18 15.05 -0.94
C GLU A 361 18.93 16.11 -1.77
N GLN A 362 19.73 16.95 -1.12
CA GLN A 362 20.60 17.95 -1.74
C GLN A 362 21.99 17.41 -2.18
N GLY A 363 22.35 16.18 -1.79
CA GLY A 363 23.57 15.49 -2.21
C GLY A 363 24.83 15.76 -1.36
N GLU A 364 24.70 16.26 -0.13
CA GLU A 364 25.79 16.87 0.66
C GLU A 364 26.26 16.04 1.88
N GLN A 365 26.42 14.72 1.77
CA GLN A 365 26.87 13.90 2.91
C GLN A 365 28.21 13.17 2.69
N GLY A 366 29.16 13.39 3.61
CA GLY A 366 30.30 12.47 3.86
C GLY A 366 31.37 12.37 2.76
N GLY A 367 31.62 13.43 1.98
CA GLY A 367 32.69 13.45 0.97
C GLY A 367 32.43 12.61 -0.28
N ARG A 368 31.29 11.90 -0.36
CA ARG A 368 30.80 11.24 -1.58
C ARG A 368 29.47 11.90 -1.99
N ARG A 369 29.49 12.67 -3.08
CA ARG A 369 28.27 13.24 -3.69
C ARG A 369 27.31 12.10 -4.03
N ARG A 370 26.20 12.00 -3.29
CA ARG A 370 25.07 11.18 -3.73
C ARG A 370 24.37 11.95 -4.85
N ARG A 371 23.95 11.24 -5.89
CA ARG A 371 23.20 11.83 -7.00
C ARG A 371 21.88 12.41 -6.45
N PRO A 372 21.51 13.65 -6.83
CA PRO A 372 20.16 14.16 -6.60
C PRO A 372 19.12 13.16 -7.13
N ARG A 373 17.99 13.01 -6.43
CA ARG A 373 16.90 12.16 -6.94
C ARG A 373 16.40 12.75 -8.25
N ASP A 374 16.23 11.91 -9.26
CA ASP A 374 15.56 12.34 -10.47
C ASP A 374 14.08 12.64 -10.20
N SER A 375 13.48 13.48 -11.04
CA SER A 375 12.06 13.85 -10.93
C SER A 375 11.08 12.68 -11.03
N TRP A 376 11.53 11.53 -11.56
CA TRP A 376 10.73 10.32 -11.65
C TRP A 376 10.82 9.44 -10.40
N GLU A 377 11.82 9.63 -9.53
CA GLU A 377 12.05 8.79 -8.37
C GLU A 377 11.03 9.06 -7.26
N MET A 378 10.37 8.00 -6.80
CA MET A 378 9.42 8.05 -5.70
C MET A 378 10.10 7.95 -4.34
N ASP A 379 9.58 8.70 -3.38
CA ASP A 379 10.04 8.68 -2.00
C ASP A 379 9.24 7.67 -1.14
N PHE A 380 9.82 6.48 -0.95
CA PHE A 380 9.30 5.43 -0.07
C PHE A 380 9.77 5.54 1.39
N SER A 381 10.39 6.66 1.79
CA SER A 381 10.94 6.82 3.15
C SER A 381 9.90 6.75 4.27
N ALA A 382 8.63 7.03 4.00
CA ALA A 382 7.51 6.87 4.94
C ALA A 382 6.74 5.54 4.75
N THR A 383 7.13 4.72 3.77
CA THR A 383 6.41 3.52 3.36
C THR A 383 6.92 2.31 4.13
N TYR A 384 6.02 1.69 4.89
CA TYR A 384 6.25 0.42 5.56
C TYR A 384 5.99 -0.77 4.65
N VAL A 385 4.90 -0.70 3.89
CA VAL A 385 4.48 -1.70 2.91
C VAL A 385 4.15 -0.98 1.61
N LEU A 386 4.58 -1.54 0.49
CA LEU A 386 4.20 -1.10 -0.84
C LEU A 386 3.13 -2.05 -1.38
N HIS A 387 1.86 -1.69 -1.22
CA HIS A 387 0.77 -2.32 -1.97
C HIS A 387 0.86 -1.88 -3.43
N ALA A 388 1.33 -2.78 -4.30
CA ALA A 388 1.74 -2.49 -5.66
C ALA A 388 0.70 -2.97 -6.69
N PHE A 389 -0.45 -2.29 -6.74
CA PHE A 389 -1.52 -2.61 -7.68
C PHE A 389 -1.03 -2.70 -9.13
N ASP A 390 -1.20 -3.84 -9.79
CA ASP A 390 -0.72 -4.11 -11.15
C ASP A 390 -1.84 -4.39 -12.17
N GLY A 391 -3.11 -4.19 -11.79
CA GLY A 391 -4.26 -4.55 -12.63
C GLY A 391 -4.32 -3.87 -14.01
N ASP A 392 -3.69 -2.71 -14.17
CA ASP A 392 -3.58 -1.96 -15.42
C ASP A 392 -2.16 -2.02 -16.02
N ALA A 393 -1.26 -2.87 -15.49
CA ALA A 393 0.12 -3.00 -15.96
C ALA A 393 0.21 -3.26 -17.47
N HIS A 394 -0.72 -4.08 -17.98
CA HIS A 394 -0.85 -4.41 -19.41
C HIS A 394 -1.17 -3.20 -20.32
N ARG A 395 -1.63 -2.07 -19.74
CA ARG A 395 -1.96 -0.83 -20.47
C ARG A 395 -0.80 0.16 -20.48
N ILE A 396 0.28 -0.10 -19.75
CA ILE A 396 1.43 0.79 -19.66
C ILE A 396 2.22 0.74 -20.97
N ARG A 397 2.17 1.84 -21.73
CA ARG A 397 2.86 1.94 -23.02
C ARG A 397 4.38 1.91 -22.84
N GLY A 398 5.04 1.05 -23.61
CA GLY A 398 6.51 0.93 -23.65
C GLY A 398 7.10 0.06 -22.54
N TRP A 399 6.28 -0.73 -21.86
CA TRP A 399 6.69 -1.76 -20.91
C TRP A 399 5.98 -3.07 -21.27
N ASP A 400 6.62 -4.21 -21.03
CA ASP A 400 6.08 -5.54 -21.36
C ASP A 400 5.08 -6.07 -20.31
N GLY A 401 4.82 -5.28 -19.27
CA GLY A 401 3.91 -5.63 -18.17
C GLY A 401 4.46 -6.69 -17.23
N ARG A 402 5.75 -7.07 -17.34
CA ARG A 402 6.32 -8.19 -16.59
C ARG A 402 7.29 -7.73 -15.51
N ILE A 403 6.98 -8.09 -14.28
CA ILE A 403 7.89 -7.96 -13.13
C ILE A 403 8.71 -9.26 -13.08
N THR A 404 9.97 -9.18 -13.51
CA THR A 404 10.93 -10.31 -13.52
C THR A 404 12.12 -10.02 -12.61
N LEU A 405 12.91 -11.05 -12.30
CA LEU A 405 14.18 -10.88 -11.59
C LEU A 405 15.07 -9.84 -12.28
N ARG A 406 15.25 -9.97 -13.61
CA ARG A 406 16.00 -9.02 -14.43
C ARG A 406 15.45 -7.59 -14.33
N TYR A 407 14.13 -7.43 -14.35
CA TYR A 407 13.48 -6.12 -14.20
C TYR A 407 13.80 -5.46 -12.85
N VAL A 408 13.76 -6.23 -11.75
CA VAL A 408 14.11 -5.71 -10.42
C VAL A 408 15.59 -5.36 -10.33
N LEU A 409 16.48 -6.25 -10.79
CA LEU A 409 17.92 -6.03 -10.74
C LEU A 409 18.38 -4.84 -11.59
N ALA A 410 17.66 -4.51 -12.66
CA ALA A 410 17.92 -3.33 -13.47
C ALA A 410 17.69 -2.01 -12.71
N GLN A 411 16.84 -2.00 -11.67
CA GLN A 411 16.53 -0.80 -10.86
C GLN A 411 16.06 0.42 -11.68
N GLN A 412 15.44 0.17 -12.84
CA GLN A 412 15.02 1.22 -13.77
C GLN A 412 13.60 1.74 -13.51
N SER A 413 12.86 1.20 -12.55
CA SER A 413 11.54 1.69 -12.16
C SER A 413 11.45 1.94 -10.67
N ASN A 414 10.41 2.65 -10.23
CA ASN A 414 10.18 2.89 -8.80
C ASN A 414 9.89 1.58 -8.05
N TYR A 415 9.13 0.66 -8.64
CA TYR A 415 8.92 -0.67 -8.07
C TYR A 415 10.23 -1.43 -7.93
N ALA A 416 11.02 -1.52 -9.01
CA ALA A 416 12.29 -2.24 -9.03
C ALA A 416 13.22 -1.73 -7.93
N ARG A 417 13.33 -0.41 -7.78
CA ARG A 417 14.15 0.23 -6.73
C ARG A 417 13.62 -0.02 -5.33
N ALA A 418 12.30 0.00 -5.13
CA ALA A 418 11.69 -0.23 -3.82
C ALA A 418 11.94 -1.66 -3.33
N VAL A 419 11.80 -2.66 -4.20
CA VAL A 419 11.91 -4.08 -3.82
C VAL A 419 13.32 -4.66 -3.99
N PHE A 420 14.22 -3.93 -4.68
CA PHE A 420 15.61 -4.35 -4.92
C PHE A 420 16.33 -4.81 -3.64
N PRO A 421 16.23 -4.13 -2.47
CA PRO A 421 16.94 -4.58 -1.27
C PRO A 421 16.60 -6.03 -0.85
N ALA A 422 15.33 -6.43 -0.93
CA ALA A 422 14.91 -7.79 -0.59
C ALA A 422 15.40 -8.81 -1.62
N VAL A 423 15.27 -8.50 -2.92
CA VAL A 423 15.71 -9.38 -4.00
C VAL A 423 17.23 -9.54 -4.01
N TRP A 424 17.96 -8.45 -3.81
CA TRP A 424 19.41 -8.48 -3.71
C TRP A 424 19.88 -9.28 -2.50
N HIS A 425 19.22 -9.12 -1.34
CA HIS A 425 19.48 -9.97 -0.18
C HIS A 425 19.24 -11.45 -0.47
N ALA A 426 18.19 -11.80 -1.24
CA ALA A 426 17.94 -13.19 -1.66
C ALA A 426 19.07 -13.76 -2.53
N VAL A 427 19.65 -12.94 -3.42
CA VAL A 427 20.83 -13.33 -4.22
C VAL A 427 22.04 -13.54 -3.33
N GLN A 428 22.32 -12.60 -2.43
CA GLN A 428 23.47 -12.69 -1.51
C GLN A 428 23.37 -13.86 -0.54
N ALA A 429 22.15 -14.22 -0.13
CA ALA A 429 21.89 -15.37 0.74
C ALA A 429 21.85 -16.71 -0.01
N GLY A 430 22.03 -16.72 -1.35
CA GLY A 430 21.99 -17.93 -2.17
C GLY A 430 20.58 -18.52 -2.37
N VAL A 431 19.52 -17.80 -1.98
CA VAL A 431 18.12 -18.19 -2.22
C VAL A 431 17.79 -18.06 -3.71
N ILE A 432 18.34 -17.03 -4.35
CA ILE A 432 18.41 -16.89 -5.80
C ILE A 432 19.87 -17.13 -6.21
N PRO A 433 20.18 -18.11 -7.09
CA PRO A 433 21.52 -18.34 -7.60
C PRO A 433 22.07 -17.10 -8.31
N VAL A 434 23.37 -16.81 -8.12
CA VAL A 434 24.03 -15.64 -8.71
C VAL A 434 23.98 -15.70 -10.24
N GLU A 435 24.00 -16.89 -10.82
CA GLU A 435 23.93 -17.12 -12.26
C GLU A 435 22.58 -16.69 -12.86
N GLU A 436 21.49 -16.78 -12.09
CA GLU A 436 20.17 -16.27 -12.50
C GLU A 436 20.07 -14.75 -12.37
N ALA A 437 20.96 -14.13 -11.58
CA ALA A 437 21.02 -12.70 -11.33
C ALA A 437 22.03 -11.95 -12.22
N SER A 438 22.81 -12.68 -13.03
CA SER A 438 23.91 -12.16 -13.86
C SER A 438 23.46 -11.65 -15.23
#